data_AF-A0A2X4XVI4-F1
#
_entry.id   AF-A0A2X4XVI4-F1
#
_cell.length_a   1.000
_cell.length_b   1.000
_cell.length_c   1.000
_cell.angle_alpha   90.00
_cell.angle_beta   90.00
_cell.angle_gamma   90.00
#
_symmetry.space_group_name_H-M   'P 1'
#
loop_
_entity.id
_entity.type
_entity.pdbx_description
1 polymer ?
#
loop_
_entity_poly.entity_id
_entity_poly.type
_entity_poly.pdbx_seq_one_letter_code
_entity_poly.pdbx_strand_id
1 'polypeptide(L)' 'MKVLSSLRSAKQRHPDCKIVRRHGRVFVICKSNPRFKAVQGRKK' A
#
# COMPACT_ATOMS: atom_id res chain seq x y z
N MET A 1 -5.55 5.99 -3.54
CA MET A 1 -5.03 4.89 -2.70
C MET A 1 -6.09 3.79 -2.66
N LYS A 2 -5.74 2.53 -2.90
CA LYS A 2 -6.69 1.40 -2.93
C LYS A 2 -6.75 0.69 -1.57
N VAL A 3 -7.94 0.32 -1.11
CA VAL A 3 -8.11 -0.54 0.07
C VAL A 3 -8.13 -1.99 -0.38
N LEU A 4 -7.23 -2.82 0.19
CA LEU A 4 -7.10 -4.24 -0.16
C LEU A 4 -7.10 -5.08 1.11
N SER A 5 -7.57 -6.32 1.02
CA SER A 5 -7.41 -7.32 2.08
C SER A 5 -5.96 -7.85 2.16
N SER A 6 -5.27 -7.93 1.00
CA SER A 6 -3.88 -8.37 0.87
C SER A 6 -3.03 -7.38 0.07
N LEU A 7 -1.78 -7.20 0.50
CA LEU A 7 -0.79 -6.33 -0.14
C LEU A 7 0.27 -7.11 -0.94
N ARG A 8 0.17 -8.45 -1.02
CA ARG A 8 1.19 -9.31 -1.65
C ARG A 8 1.49 -8.90 -3.10
N SER A 9 0.46 -8.74 -3.93
CA SER A 9 0.64 -8.31 -5.33
C SER A 9 0.87 -6.79 -5.42
N ALA A 10 0.29 -6.00 -4.51
CA ALA A 10 0.39 -4.54 -4.55
C ALA A 10 1.82 -4.03 -4.37
N LYS A 11 2.62 -4.68 -3.51
CA LYS A 11 4.03 -4.32 -3.27
C LYS A 11 4.95 -4.62 -4.46
N GLN A 12 4.54 -5.48 -5.39
CA GLN A 12 5.37 -5.94 -6.52
C GLN A 12 5.08 -5.20 -7.83
N ARG A 13 4.06 -4.32 -7.87
CA ARG A 13 3.64 -3.64 -9.11
C ARG A 13 4.65 -2.63 -9.65
N HIS A 14 5.57 -2.15 -8.81
CA HIS A 14 6.56 -1.14 -9.17
C HIS A 14 7.78 -1.26 -8.25
N PRO A 15 9.01 -1.02 -8.72
CA PRO A 15 10.22 -1.06 -7.89
C PRO A 15 10.16 -0.12 -6.67
N ASP A 16 9.57 1.06 -6.84
CA ASP A 16 9.44 2.05 -5.76
C ASP A 16 8.31 1.78 -4.75
N CYS A 17 7.56 0.67 -4.91
CA CYS A 17 6.54 0.30 -3.93
C CYS A 17 7.21 -0.17 -2.63
N LYS A 18 7.03 0.62 -1.56
CA LYS A 18 7.54 0.30 -0.23
C LYS A 18 6.40 0.00 0.74
N ILE A 19 6.59 -1.01 1.58
CA ILE A 19 5.68 -1.30 2.68
C ILE A 19 6.03 -0.39 3.87
N VAL A 20 5.02 0.29 4.42
CA VAL A 20 5.16 1.18 5.57
C VAL A 20 4.05 0.87 6.58
N ARG A 21 4.39 0.82 7.87
CA ARG A 21 3.42 0.78 8.97
C ARG A 21 3.24 2.18 9.54
N ARG A 22 2.00 2.68 9.58
CA ARG A 22 1.66 3.98 10.18
C ARG A 22 0.21 3.96 10.68
N HIS A 23 -0.10 4.70 11.74
CA HIS A 23 -1.46 4.77 12.32
C HIS A 23 -2.11 3.38 12.54
N GLY A 24 -1.31 2.40 13.01
CA GLY A 24 -1.78 1.03 13.25
C GLY A 24 -2.12 0.20 12.00
N ARG A 25 -1.80 0.67 10.79
CA ARG A 25 -2.15 -0.01 9.52
C ARG A 25 -0.94 -0.17 8.61
N VAL A 26 -1.00 -1.18 7.74
CA VAL A 26 0.03 -1.45 6.73
C VAL A 26 -0.37 -0.79 5.41
N PHE A 27 0.57 -0.06 4.82
CA PHE A 27 0.40 0.65 3.56
C PHE A 27 1.46 0.19 2.55
N VAL A 28 1.09 0.18 1.28
CA VAL A 28 2.03 0.26 0.17
C VAL A 28 2.08 1.72 -0.27
N ILE A 29 3.27 2.31 -0.24
CA ILE A 29 3.54 3.67 -0.71
C ILE A 29 4.46 3.60 -1.93
N CYS A 30 4.07 4.27 -3.00
CA CYS A 30 4.93 4.56 -4.13
C CYS A 30 4.92 6.09 -4.30
N LYS A 31 6.10 6.72 -4.21
CA LYS A 31 6.26 8.17 -4.37
C LYS A 31 6.24 8.56 -5.84
N SER A 32 6.82 7.73 -6.70
CA SER A 32 6.94 7.94 -8.15
C SER A 32 5.59 7.81 -8.87
N ASN A 33 4.72 6.89 -8.43
CA ASN A 33 3.38 6.73 -9.01
C ASN A 33 2.29 6.49 -7.94
N PRO A 34 1.42 7.47 -7.67
CA PRO A 34 0.41 7.37 -6.62
C PRO A 34 -0.69 6.33 -6.91
N ARG A 35 -0.85 5.87 -8.17
CA ARG A 35 -1.82 4.82 -8.55
C ARG A 35 -1.55 3.48 -7.85
N PHE A 36 -0.29 3.21 -7.49
CA PHE A 36 0.11 1.99 -6.80
C PHE A 36 -0.03 2.05 -5.28
N LYS A 37 -0.40 3.20 -4.70
CA LYS A 37 -0.60 3.31 -3.25
C LYS A 37 -1.79 2.45 -2.79
N ALA A 38 -1.57 1.64 -1.76
CA ALA A 38 -2.61 0.78 -1.18
C ALA A 38 -2.56 0.73 0.35
N VAL A 39 -3.65 0.31 0.99
CA VAL A 39 -3.76 0.11 2.44
C VAL A 39 -4.43 -1.22 2.74
N GLN A 40 -3.99 -1.89 3.80
CA GLN A 40 -4.61 -3.11 4.28
C GLN A 40 -5.81 -2.79 5.19
N GLY A 41 -6.99 -3.32 4.82
CA GLY A 41 -8.23 -3.15 5.59
C GLY A 41 -8.81 -1.73 5.54
N ARG A 42 -9.98 -1.51 6.15
CA ARG A 42 -10.60 -0.18 6.34
C ARG A 42 -10.22 0.42 7.69
N LYS A 43 -10.52 1.70 7.90
CA LYS A 43 -10.46 2.29 9.26
C LYS A 43 -11.58 1.62 10.06
N LYS A 44 -11.31 1.21 11.29
CA LYS A 44 -12.40 0.91 12.24
C LYS A 44 -13.18 2.19 12.50
#